data_AF-A0A136N6B8-F1
#
_entry.id   AF-A0A136N6B8-F1
#
_cell.length_a   1.000
_cell.length_b   1.000
_cell.length_c   1.000
_cell.angle_alpha   90.00
_cell.angle_beta   90.00
_cell.angle_gamma   90.00
#
_symmetry.space_group_name_H-M   'P 1'
#
loop_
_entity.id
_entity.type
_entity.pdbx_description
1 polymer ?
#
loop_
_entity_poly.entity_id
_entity_poly.type
_entity_poly.pdbx_seq_one_letter_code
_entity_poly.pdbx_strand_id
1 'polypeptide(L)'
;MQPKSIRTSKLTLQKSQQSFTIKNFPNKIADEILFSISDYYIEFSTAKPRSDLIHIGYMRDSLRQELYKIERNIAGFQDSNVLASKASSFVPQAKMIRNKAELEQLYAVTVTAYQNARFKLLSESPIFQVLDYPSEPLTFEQPAYKKSAAIVFALSFFLSCLFVSRKPIWRFVLQDIKS
;
A
#
# COMPACT_ATOMS: atom_id res chain seq x y z
N MET A 1 43.05 -41.74 9.29
CA MET A 1 41.82 -41.91 8.49
C MET A 1 40.71 -41.08 9.15
N GLN A 2 40.46 -39.85 8.67
CA GLN A 2 39.39 -38.99 9.21
C GLN A 2 38.13 -39.15 8.35
N PRO A 3 36.94 -39.40 8.95
CA PRO A 3 35.82 -40.00 8.24
C PRO A 3 35.01 -38.99 7.40
N LYS A 4 34.66 -39.47 6.21
CA LYS A 4 33.95 -38.89 5.06
C LYS A 4 32.53 -38.31 5.34
N SER A 5 32.12 -38.16 6.59
CA SER A 5 30.72 -37.83 6.99
C SER A 5 30.43 -36.32 7.11
N ILE A 6 31.44 -35.46 7.30
CA ILE A 6 31.21 -34.03 7.59
C ILE A 6 30.91 -33.21 6.31
N ARG A 7 31.32 -33.70 5.13
CA ARG A 7 31.17 -32.95 3.87
C ARG A 7 29.74 -33.01 3.31
N THR A 8 29.01 -34.10 3.53
CA THR A 8 27.66 -34.29 2.99
C THR A 8 26.59 -33.47 3.71
N SER A 9 26.73 -33.25 5.03
CA SER A 9 25.81 -32.41 5.80
C SER A 9 25.94 -30.92 5.48
N LYS A 10 27.18 -30.43 5.26
CA LYS A 10 27.39 -29.04 4.81
C LYS A 10 26.81 -28.78 3.41
N LEU A 11 26.89 -29.76 2.51
CA LEU A 11 26.31 -29.66 1.16
C LEU A 11 24.76 -29.67 1.19
N THR A 12 24.13 -30.46 2.06
CA THR A 12 22.65 -30.45 2.18
C THR A 12 22.11 -29.23 2.90
N LEU A 13 22.82 -28.71 3.91
CA LEU A 13 22.46 -27.45 4.59
C LEU A 13 22.66 -26.23 3.68
N GLN A 14 23.75 -26.20 2.90
CA GLN A 14 23.97 -25.14 1.93
C GLN A 14 22.95 -25.20 0.79
N LYS A 15 22.58 -26.40 0.32
CA LYS A 15 21.59 -26.58 -0.74
C LYS A 15 20.16 -26.30 -0.26
N SER A 16 19.81 -26.63 0.99
CA SER A 16 18.52 -26.24 1.57
C SER A 16 18.45 -24.73 1.78
N GLN A 17 19.48 -24.09 2.37
CA GLN A 17 19.56 -22.63 2.50
C GLN A 17 19.51 -21.93 1.14
N GLN A 18 20.27 -22.39 0.15
CA GLN A 18 20.22 -21.85 -1.21
C GLN A 18 18.86 -22.06 -1.87
N SER A 19 18.21 -23.20 -1.67
CA SER A 19 16.88 -23.45 -2.23
C SER A 19 15.80 -22.58 -1.54
N PHE A 20 15.91 -22.33 -0.24
CA PHE A 20 15.06 -21.38 0.49
C PHE A 20 15.32 -19.94 0.05
N THR A 21 16.58 -19.56 -0.17
CA THR A 21 16.94 -18.23 -0.70
C THR A 21 16.41 -18.02 -2.11
N ILE A 22 16.60 -18.97 -3.03
CA ILE A 22 16.15 -18.86 -4.43
C ILE A 22 14.62 -18.90 -4.53
N LYS A 23 13.93 -19.70 -3.68
CA LYS A 23 12.47 -19.77 -3.67
C LYS A 23 11.81 -18.50 -3.13
N ASN A 24 12.46 -17.80 -2.20
CA ASN A 24 11.97 -16.55 -1.61
C ASN A 24 12.50 -15.28 -2.33
N PHE A 25 13.51 -15.42 -3.18
CA PHE A 25 14.10 -14.33 -3.98
C PHE A 25 13.08 -13.59 -4.87
N PRO A 26 12.23 -14.28 -5.67
CA PRO A 26 11.24 -13.59 -6.50
C PRO A 26 10.20 -12.84 -5.66
N ASN A 27 9.79 -13.39 -4.52
CA ASN A 27 8.83 -12.72 -3.64
C ASN A 27 9.44 -11.47 -3.00
N LYS A 28 10.70 -11.54 -2.54
CA LYS A 28 11.41 -10.39 -1.96
C LYS A 28 11.58 -9.25 -2.97
N ILE A 29 11.92 -9.56 -4.22
CA ILE A 29 12.04 -8.56 -5.27
C ILE A 29 10.67 -7.96 -5.59
N ALA A 30 9.62 -8.79 -5.65
CA ALA A 30 8.27 -8.30 -5.87
C ALA A 30 7.81 -7.37 -4.75
N ASP A 31 8.09 -7.70 -3.48
CA ASP A 31 7.79 -6.85 -2.33
C ASP A 31 8.55 -5.53 -2.38
N GLU A 32 9.85 -5.56 -2.71
CA GLU A 32 10.68 -4.35 -2.78
C GLU A 32 10.27 -3.42 -3.93
N ILE A 33 9.95 -3.98 -5.11
CA ILE A 33 9.40 -3.22 -6.23
C ILE A 33 8.03 -2.63 -5.88
N LEU A 34 7.15 -3.42 -5.26
CA LEU A 34 5.83 -2.96 -4.84
C LEU A 34 5.93 -1.82 -3.83
N PHE A 35 6.85 -1.92 -2.87
CA PHE A 35 7.12 -0.86 -1.92
C PHE A 35 7.65 0.40 -2.61
N SER A 36 8.63 0.27 -3.52
CA SER A 36 9.20 1.40 -4.25
C SER A 36 8.17 2.11 -5.14
N ILE A 37 7.32 1.37 -5.85
CA ILE A 37 6.27 1.94 -6.69
C ILE A 37 5.19 2.60 -5.82
N SER A 38 4.83 1.99 -4.69
CA SER A 38 3.88 2.56 -3.74
C SER A 38 4.39 3.89 -3.17
N ASP A 39 5.64 3.92 -2.73
CA ASP A 39 6.27 5.14 -2.18
C ASP A 39 6.38 6.24 -3.24
N TYR A 40 6.82 5.90 -4.45
CA TYR A 40 6.84 6.82 -5.59
C TYR A 40 5.45 7.37 -5.92
N TYR A 41 4.42 6.52 -5.91
CA TYR A 41 3.05 6.93 -6.19
C TYR A 41 2.50 7.87 -5.10
N ILE A 42 2.80 7.61 -3.83
CA ILE A 42 2.45 8.50 -2.72
C ILE A 42 3.11 9.85 -2.90
N GLU A 43 4.42 9.87 -3.15
CA GLU A 43 5.16 11.11 -3.34
C GLU A 43 4.63 11.89 -4.53
N PHE A 44 4.45 11.23 -5.68
CA PHE A 44 3.93 11.86 -6.89
C PHE A 44 2.51 12.43 -6.69
N SER A 45 1.61 11.66 -6.10
CA SER A 45 0.21 12.07 -5.88
C SER A 45 0.09 13.19 -4.84
N THR A 46 0.99 13.24 -3.85
CA THR A 46 0.93 14.25 -2.78
C THR A 46 1.79 15.48 -3.05
N ALA A 47 2.75 15.43 -3.98
CA ALA A 47 3.69 16.52 -4.26
C ALA A 47 2.99 17.82 -4.67
N LYS A 48 2.10 17.77 -5.67
CA LYS A 48 1.41 18.95 -6.19
C LYS A 48 0.41 19.56 -5.18
N PRO A 49 -0.49 18.79 -4.54
CA PRO A 49 -1.38 19.35 -3.52
C PRO A 49 -0.62 19.95 -2.33
N ARG A 50 0.55 19.38 -1.98
CA ARG A 50 1.42 19.91 -0.92
C ARG A 50 2.06 21.23 -1.30
N SER A 51 2.57 21.38 -2.53
CA SER A 51 3.12 22.66 -2.99
C SER A 51 2.04 23.75 -3.03
N ASP A 52 0.85 23.42 -3.52
CA ASP A 52 -0.28 24.34 -3.61
C ASP A 52 -0.73 24.82 -2.21
N LEU A 53 -0.81 23.91 -1.24
CA LEU A 53 -1.11 24.24 0.16
C LEU A 53 -0.09 25.23 0.72
N ILE A 54 1.21 24.99 0.49
CA ILE A 54 2.29 25.86 0.97
C ILE A 54 2.16 27.26 0.36
N HIS A 55 1.93 27.37 -0.95
CA HIS A 55 1.77 28.65 -1.64
C HIS A 55 0.57 29.45 -1.13
N ILE A 56 -0.59 28.80 -0.97
CA ILE A 56 -1.79 29.45 -0.44
C ILE A 56 -1.58 29.86 1.03
N GLY A 57 -0.83 29.06 1.80
CA GLY A 57 -0.42 29.39 3.16
C GLY A 57 0.41 30.67 3.24
N TYR A 58 1.44 30.80 2.39
CA TYR A 58 2.25 32.03 2.31
C TYR A 58 1.42 33.25 1.90
N MET A 59 0.50 33.09 0.94
CA MET A 59 -0.39 34.18 0.52
C MET A 59 -1.30 34.64 1.67
N ARG A 60 -1.89 33.71 2.42
CA ARG A 60 -2.69 34.00 3.62
C ARG A 60 -1.88 34.78 4.65
N ASP A 61 -0.66 34.33 4.94
CA ASP A 61 0.18 34.94 5.96
C ASP A 61 0.65 36.34 5.54
N SER A 62 0.93 36.53 4.26
CA SER A 62 1.26 37.84 3.68
C SER A 62 0.09 38.82 3.79
N LEU A 63 -1.14 38.38 3.42
CA LEU A 63 -2.35 39.18 3.56
C LEU A 63 -2.64 39.55 5.02
N ARG A 64 -2.44 38.61 5.95
CA ARG A 64 -2.57 38.86 7.40
C ARG A 64 -1.58 39.92 7.87
N GLN A 65 -0.32 39.86 7.43
CA GLN A 65 0.68 40.85 7.79
C GLN A 65 0.34 42.23 7.24
N GLU A 66 -0.10 42.33 5.99
CA GLU A 66 -0.54 43.60 5.40
C GLU A 66 -1.77 44.17 6.09
N LEU A 67 -2.75 43.33 6.45
CA LEU A 67 -3.92 43.75 7.21
C LEU A 67 -3.50 44.38 8.54
N TYR A 68 -2.57 43.75 9.28
CA TYR A 68 -2.05 44.32 10.52
C TYR A 68 -1.30 45.63 10.34
N LYS A 69 -0.56 45.81 9.24
CA LYS A 69 0.09 47.09 8.94
C LYS A 69 -0.94 48.19 8.72
N ILE A 70 -2.00 47.90 7.95
CA ILE A 70 -3.07 48.86 7.67
C ILE A 70 -3.85 49.20 8.94
N GLU A 71 -4.16 48.21 9.78
CA GLU A 71 -4.83 48.46 11.07
C GLU A 71 -4.01 49.36 11.98
N ARG A 72 -2.69 49.12 12.08
CA ARG A 72 -1.80 50.03 12.82
C ARG A 72 -1.76 51.43 12.23
N ASN A 73 -1.75 51.55 10.90
CA ASN A 73 -1.77 52.85 10.23
C ASN A 73 -3.08 53.61 10.49
N ILE A 74 -4.21 52.91 10.49
CA ILE A 74 -5.52 53.50 10.83
C ILE A 74 -5.52 53.96 12.29
N ALA A 75 -5.05 53.13 13.23
CA ALA A 75 -4.96 53.50 14.64
C ALA A 75 -4.03 54.71 14.85
N GLY A 76 -2.85 54.70 14.26
CA GLY A 76 -1.91 55.83 14.34
C GLY A 76 -2.42 57.11 13.69
N PHE A 77 -3.14 57.01 12.57
CA PHE A 77 -3.81 58.14 11.94
C PHE A 77 -4.95 58.69 12.81
N GLN A 78 -5.72 57.81 13.47
CA GLN A 78 -6.78 58.20 14.38
C GLN A 78 -6.22 58.90 15.62
N ASP A 79 -5.19 58.35 16.26
CA ASP A 79 -4.51 58.94 17.43
C ASP A 79 -3.89 60.30 17.11
N SER A 80 -3.27 60.44 15.93
CA SER A 80 -2.62 61.69 15.50
C SER A 80 -3.62 62.81 15.19
N ASN A 81 -4.85 62.47 14.82
CA ASN A 81 -5.87 63.42 14.39
C ASN A 81 -7.00 63.64 15.41
N VAL A 82 -6.91 63.10 16.64
CA VAL A 82 -7.93 63.27 17.70
C VAL A 82 -8.24 64.74 17.97
N LEU A 83 -7.25 65.64 17.87
CA LEU A 83 -7.39 67.07 18.17
C LEU A 83 -7.59 67.94 16.93
N ALA A 84 -7.35 67.40 15.73
CA ALA A 84 -7.39 68.13 14.46
C ALA A 84 -8.52 67.57 13.58
N SER A 85 -9.77 67.85 13.97
CA SER A 85 -10.96 67.54 13.17
C SER A 85 -11.05 68.46 11.94
N LYS A 86 -10.12 68.27 10.99
CA LYS A 86 -10.13 68.96 9.70
C LYS A 86 -10.90 68.11 8.70
N ALA A 87 -11.87 68.69 7.99
CA ALA A 87 -12.61 67.99 6.95
C ALA A 87 -11.71 67.34 5.86
N SER A 88 -10.48 67.85 5.67
CA SER A 88 -9.50 67.30 4.74
C SER A 88 -8.94 65.92 5.14
N SER A 89 -9.02 65.50 6.40
CA SER A 89 -8.54 64.19 6.86
C SER A 89 -9.51 63.04 6.58
N PHE A 90 -10.76 63.33 6.19
CA PHE A 90 -11.78 62.33 5.93
C PHE A 90 -11.50 61.50 4.66
N VAL A 91 -10.99 62.13 3.59
CA VAL A 91 -10.66 61.45 2.33
C VAL A 91 -9.58 60.37 2.51
N PRO A 92 -8.42 60.64 3.14
CA PRO A 92 -7.41 59.62 3.38
C PRO A 92 -7.90 58.52 4.35
N GLN A 93 -8.70 58.87 5.37
CA GLN A 93 -9.28 57.89 6.29
C GLN A 93 -10.24 56.93 5.57
N ALA A 94 -11.16 57.45 4.76
CA ALA A 94 -12.10 56.65 3.98
C ALA A 94 -11.37 55.70 3.01
N LYS A 95 -10.27 56.16 2.40
CA LYS A 95 -9.40 55.31 1.57
C LYS A 95 -8.78 54.17 2.37
N MET A 96 -8.25 54.43 3.57
CA MET A 96 -7.67 53.38 4.43
C MET A 96 -8.71 52.35 4.85
N ILE A 97 -9.92 52.78 5.22
CA ILE A 97 -11.02 51.88 5.59
C ILE A 97 -11.45 51.01 4.40
N ARG A 98 -11.56 51.61 3.20
CA ARG A 98 -11.86 50.86 1.97
C ARG A 98 -10.79 49.82 1.67
N ASN A 99 -9.52 50.19 1.75
CA ASN A 99 -8.41 49.26 1.53
C ASN A 99 -8.41 48.13 2.58
N LYS A 100 -8.69 48.43 3.85
CA LYS A 100 -8.86 47.41 4.89
C LYS A 100 -9.95 46.40 4.50
N ALA A 101 -11.13 46.86 4.12
CA ALA A 101 -12.24 45.99 3.74
C ALA A 101 -11.90 45.10 2.52
N GLU A 102 -11.18 45.64 1.54
CA GLU A 102 -10.69 44.87 0.38
C GLU A 102 -9.73 43.75 0.81
N LEU A 103 -8.75 44.05 1.67
CA LEU A 103 -7.83 43.03 2.20
C LEU A 103 -8.52 42.00 3.09
N GLU A 104 -9.50 42.40 3.89
CA GLU A 104 -10.29 41.47 4.72
C GLU A 104 -11.05 40.47 3.84
N GLN A 105 -11.66 40.93 2.75
CA GLN A 105 -12.34 40.07 1.79
C GLN A 105 -11.35 39.10 1.13
N LEU A 106 -10.20 39.58 0.66
CA LEU A 106 -9.17 38.73 0.06
C LEU A 106 -8.62 37.70 1.06
N TYR A 107 -8.42 38.11 2.31
CA TYR A 107 -7.99 37.22 3.39
C TYR A 107 -9.03 36.13 3.63
N ALA A 108 -10.32 36.47 3.75
CA ALA A 108 -11.40 35.49 3.93
C ALA A 108 -11.47 34.48 2.77
N VAL A 109 -11.40 34.95 1.52
CA VAL A 109 -11.37 34.08 0.33
C VAL A 109 -10.15 33.15 0.37
N THR A 110 -8.98 33.67 0.75
CA THR A 110 -7.74 32.89 0.83
C THR A 110 -7.77 31.84 1.95
N VAL A 111 -8.39 32.16 3.10
CA VAL A 111 -8.60 31.19 4.20
C VAL A 111 -9.47 30.02 3.73
N THR A 112 -10.56 30.31 3.02
CA THR A 112 -11.42 29.26 2.44
C THR A 112 -10.66 28.45 1.38
N ALA A 113 -9.88 29.10 0.53
CA ALA A 113 -9.01 28.40 -0.44
C ALA A 113 -7.98 27.49 0.24
N TYR A 114 -7.41 27.93 1.37
CA TYR A 114 -6.48 27.14 2.18
C TYR A 114 -7.16 25.90 2.78
N GLN A 115 -8.37 26.04 3.31
CA GLN A 115 -9.15 24.90 3.82
C GLN A 115 -9.44 23.89 2.71
N ASN A 116 -9.83 24.37 1.53
CA ASN A 116 -10.06 23.52 0.36
C ASN A 116 -8.78 22.81 -0.10
N ALA A 117 -7.65 23.50 -0.14
CA ALA A 117 -6.35 22.90 -0.48
C ALA A 117 -5.93 21.82 0.53
N ARG A 118 -6.15 22.06 1.84
CA ARG A 118 -5.93 21.05 2.88
C ARG A 118 -6.83 19.84 2.70
N PHE A 119 -8.10 20.04 2.41
CA PHE A 119 -9.02 18.94 2.17
C PHE A 119 -8.61 18.11 0.94
N LYS A 120 -8.22 18.76 -0.16
CA LYS A 120 -7.69 18.09 -1.35
C LYS A 120 -6.48 17.21 -1.06
N LEU A 121 -5.51 17.73 -0.30
CA LEU A 121 -4.33 16.94 0.10
C LEU A 121 -4.72 15.70 0.92
N LEU A 122 -5.70 15.83 1.82
CA LEU A 122 -6.19 14.71 2.62
C LEU A 122 -6.98 13.68 1.78
N SER A 123 -7.73 14.12 0.78
CA SER A 123 -8.48 13.23 -0.12
C SER A 123 -7.59 12.52 -1.15
N GLU A 124 -6.49 13.14 -1.54
CA GLU A 124 -5.57 12.61 -2.56
C GLU A 124 -4.47 11.72 -1.94
N SER A 125 -4.22 11.84 -0.63
CA SER A 125 -3.36 10.90 0.09
C SER A 125 -4.02 9.51 0.12
N PRO A 126 -3.49 8.51 -0.59
CA PRO A 126 -4.12 7.20 -0.68
C PRO A 126 -4.11 6.49 0.67
N ILE A 127 -5.29 6.08 1.14
CA ILE A 127 -5.43 5.14 2.27
C ILE A 127 -5.19 3.75 1.67
N PHE A 128 -3.96 3.23 1.79
CA PHE A 128 -3.70 1.85 1.35
C PHE A 128 -4.40 0.87 2.28
N GLN A 129 -5.48 0.26 1.79
CA GLN A 129 -5.91 -1.03 2.29
C GLN A 129 -5.09 -2.08 1.53
N VAL A 130 -4.13 -2.70 2.22
CA VAL A 130 -3.37 -3.84 1.66
C VAL A 130 -4.38 -4.91 1.26
N LEU A 131 -4.63 -5.03 -0.05
CA LEU A 131 -5.73 -5.84 -0.59
C LEU A 131 -5.34 -7.31 -0.75
N ASP A 132 -4.06 -7.63 -0.93
CA ASP A 132 -3.55 -9.00 -0.77
C ASP A 132 -2.02 -9.01 -0.73
N TYR A 133 -1.47 -9.84 0.16
CA TYR A 133 -0.05 -10.17 0.16
C TYR A 133 0.24 -11.14 -0.99
N PRO A 134 1.44 -11.11 -1.61
CA PRO A 134 1.81 -12.10 -2.60
C PRO A 134 1.78 -13.48 -1.94
N SER A 135 0.81 -14.30 -2.36
CA SER A 135 0.69 -15.67 -1.89
C SER A 135 1.93 -16.47 -2.29
N GLU A 136 2.41 -17.32 -1.40
CA GLU A 136 3.60 -18.15 -1.64
C GLU A 136 3.47 -18.90 -2.98
N PRO A 137 4.57 -19.04 -3.76
CA PRO A 137 4.52 -19.76 -5.02
C PRO A 137 4.00 -21.17 -4.75
N LEU A 138 2.85 -21.48 -5.36
CA LEU A 138 2.21 -22.80 -5.30
C LEU A 138 3.27 -23.87 -5.51
N THR A 139 3.58 -24.60 -4.44
CA THR A 139 4.43 -25.78 -4.54
C THR A 139 3.63 -26.81 -5.30
N PHE A 140 3.95 -26.97 -6.59
CA PHE A 140 3.53 -28.13 -7.34
C PHE A 140 4.15 -29.35 -6.67
N GLU A 141 3.38 -30.03 -5.82
CA GLU A 141 3.68 -31.38 -5.37
C GLU A 141 3.77 -32.25 -6.64
N GLN A 142 4.98 -32.59 -7.05
CA GLN A 142 5.17 -33.53 -8.15
C GLN A 142 4.43 -34.81 -7.78
N PRO A 143 3.53 -35.34 -8.63
CA PRO A 143 2.81 -36.56 -8.32
C PRO A 143 3.84 -37.63 -8.02
N ALA A 144 3.82 -38.16 -6.79
CA ALA A 144 4.75 -39.19 -6.36
C ALA A 144 4.45 -40.48 -7.15
N TYR A 145 5.08 -40.62 -8.33
CA TYR A 145 4.87 -41.71 -9.27
C TYR A 145 4.99 -43.10 -8.62
N LYS A 146 5.77 -43.19 -7.55
CA LYS A 146 5.93 -44.40 -6.73
C LYS A 146 4.64 -44.78 -5.99
N LYS A 147 3.90 -43.80 -5.46
CA LYS A 147 2.64 -44.03 -4.73
C LYS A 147 1.53 -44.48 -5.68
N SER A 148 1.42 -43.84 -6.85
CA SER A 148 0.43 -44.25 -7.86
C SER A 148 0.72 -45.64 -8.43
N ALA A 149 2.00 -45.96 -8.70
CA ALA A 149 2.40 -47.29 -9.16
C ALA A 149 2.06 -48.39 -8.14
N ALA A 150 2.27 -48.15 -6.84
CA ALA A 150 1.96 -49.12 -5.79
C ALA A 150 0.46 -49.44 -5.71
N ILE A 151 -0.41 -48.44 -5.88
CA ILE A 151 -1.87 -48.61 -5.85
C ILE A 151 -2.34 -49.44 -7.04
N VAL A 152 -1.85 -49.15 -8.24
CA VAL A 152 -2.22 -49.89 -9.46
C VAL A 152 -1.77 -51.36 -9.37
N PHE A 153 -0.57 -51.60 -8.83
CA PHE A 153 -0.05 -52.94 -8.63
C PHE A 153 -0.92 -53.74 -7.63
N ALA A 154 -1.27 -53.15 -6.49
CA ALA A 154 -2.12 -53.79 -5.49
C ALA A 154 -3.52 -54.14 -6.05
N LEU A 155 -4.12 -53.24 -6.83
CA LEU A 155 -5.43 -53.45 -7.43
C LEU A 155 -5.42 -54.59 -8.47
N SER A 156 -4.38 -54.63 -9.31
CA SER A 156 -4.21 -55.68 -10.32
C SER A 156 -4.01 -57.06 -9.68
N PHE A 157 -3.20 -57.13 -8.63
CA PHE A 157 -2.97 -58.36 -7.87
C PHE A 157 -4.26 -58.90 -7.24
N PHE A 158 -5.06 -58.02 -6.64
CA PHE A 158 -6.32 -58.40 -6.01
C PHE A 158 -7.35 -58.92 -7.03
N LEU A 159 -7.47 -58.27 -8.19
CA LEU A 159 -8.35 -58.73 -9.27
C LEU A 159 -7.93 -60.09 -9.84
N SER A 160 -6.63 -60.30 -10.02
CA SER A 160 -6.09 -61.58 -10.50
C SER A 160 -6.39 -62.73 -9.53
N CYS A 161 -6.23 -62.48 -8.22
CA CYS A 161 -6.53 -63.45 -7.17
C CYS A 161 -8.01 -63.88 -7.17
N LEU A 162 -8.94 -62.92 -7.31
CA LEU A 162 -10.37 -63.21 -7.42
C LEU A 162 -10.71 -64.03 -8.66
N PHE A 163 -10.10 -63.72 -9.81
CA PHE A 163 -10.36 -64.44 -11.06
C PHE A 163 -9.91 -65.90 -10.99
N VAL A 164 -8.70 -66.14 -10.46
CA VAL A 164 -8.17 -67.50 -10.28
C VAL A 164 -9.03 -68.30 -9.33
N SER A 165 -9.49 -67.70 -8.22
CA SER A 165 -10.33 -68.37 -7.22
C SER A 165 -11.68 -68.86 -7.75
N ARG A 166 -12.23 -68.26 -8.82
CA ARG A 166 -13.50 -68.76 -9.41
C ARG A 166 -13.35 -70.13 -10.06
N LYS A 167 -12.22 -70.42 -10.72
CA LYS A 167 -12.00 -71.69 -11.43
C LYS A 167 -11.98 -72.94 -10.53
N PRO A 168 -11.27 -72.99 -9.39
CA PRO A 168 -11.27 -74.16 -8.53
C PRO A 168 -12.62 -74.37 -7.85
N ILE A 169 -13.35 -73.30 -7.50
CA ILE A 169 -14.69 -73.39 -6.90
C ILE A 169 -15.68 -74.06 -7.88
N TRP A 170 -15.66 -73.68 -9.16
CA TRP A 170 -16.49 -74.32 -10.19
C TRP A 170 -16.12 -75.80 -10.41
N ARG A 171 -14.84 -76.16 -10.29
CA ARG A 171 -14.40 -77.57 -10.41
C ARG A 171 -14.88 -78.41 -9.23
N PHE A 172 -14.82 -77.88 -8.01
CA PHE A 172 -15.33 -78.56 -6.81
C PHE A 172 -16.83 -78.82 -6.90
N VAL A 173 -17.64 -77.81 -7.26
CA VAL A 173 -19.11 -77.97 -7.37
C VAL A 173 -19.53 -78.99 -8.42
N LEU A 174 -18.81 -79.10 -9.54
CA LEU A 174 -19.12 -80.11 -10.57
C LEU A 174 -18.75 -81.54 -10.15
N GLN A 175 -17.81 -81.70 -9.21
CA GLN A 175 -17.38 -83.00 -8.71
C GLN A 175 -18.37 -83.58 -7.70
N ASP A 176 -19.06 -82.71 -6.95
CA ASP A 176 -20.11 -83.10 -5.98
C ASP A 176 -21.44 -83.53 -6.66
N ILE A 177 -21.68 -83.12 -7.91
CA ILE A 177 -22.92 -83.48 -8.65
C ILE A 177 -22.78 -84.80 -9.42
N LYS A 178 -21.55 -85.31 -9.60
CA LYS A 178 -21.26 -86.53 -10.38
C LYS A 178 -20.91 -87.75 -9.54
N SER A 179 -20.99 -87.66 -8.20
CA SER A 179 -20.89 -88.81 -7.30
C SER A 179 -22.25 -89.25 -6.77
#